data_AF-A0A0J9WU11-F1
#
_entry.id   AF-A0A0J9WU11-F1
#
_cell.length_a   1.000
_cell.length_b   1.000
_cell.length_c   1.000
_cell.angle_alpha   90.00
_cell.angle_beta   90.00
_cell.angle_gamma   90.00
#
_symmetry.space_group_name_H-M   'P 1'
#
loop_
_entity.id
_entity.type
_entity.pdbx_description
1 polymer ?
#
loop_
_entity_poly.entity_id
_entity_poly.type
_entity_poly.pdbx_seq_one_letter_code
_entity_poly.pdbx_strand_id
1 'polypeptide(L)'
;MTRPQTQQNGSRCVTNGQPHESNGHSFNGNGHVRSSTTGALDLTVLGMNSGTAMDGIDCALVRYYQESPDAPLHMDLIKYDEIPVPQWIKKPVLTMLRETKTTPSKMSQLNVQLGQMFGDAVKKFCDKHEISIDSIDLIGSHGQTIWLLSMPEEGETRSAFCLGEGTVISAITGITTVTDFRMAEQAVGRQGAPLVALIDGLLLHHPTKWRVCQNIGGIANLCVIPPDSEGGVDAMVDWDCGPGNMFIDNAMRYFTNGEMEYDRDGEWSSRGTVRQDIVDRFLSTNKYCNHVPPKTTGRETFGDNEGQELLNECLAAGCDKYDTLATITRITAQNIIKQYRTFFPHFGISVDEIAEVYMCGGGARNPTIIKYLREQLPDTKIRALDETGVPSDAKEAVSFAQQAMETILGRPALVPINSDSLVPNTISGKIAPGRRWREIMSSSIRFGEGRSALPTAKEMIVERPYTAWKAMQAFD
;
A
#
# COMPACT_ATOMS: atom_id res chain seq x y z
N MET A 1 2.42 74.68 10.25
CA MET A 1 3.17 75.37 11.33
C MET A 1 3.47 74.33 12.40
N THR A 2 4.73 74.32 12.85
CA THR A 2 5.23 73.84 14.16
C THR A 2 5.01 72.37 14.58
N ARG A 3 6.12 71.60 14.55
CA ARG A 3 6.47 70.60 15.59
C ARG A 3 6.61 71.31 16.96
N PRO A 4 6.49 70.60 18.09
CA PRO A 4 7.70 70.19 18.84
C PRO A 4 7.58 68.81 19.56
N GLN A 5 8.62 67.97 19.52
CA GLN A 5 9.67 67.71 20.53
C GLN A 5 9.33 66.71 21.66
N THR A 6 9.98 65.54 21.55
CA THR A 6 10.78 64.80 22.56
C THR A 6 10.66 65.10 24.06
N GLN A 7 10.52 64.04 24.85
CA GLN A 7 11.28 63.86 26.10
C GLN A 7 11.73 62.39 26.26
N GLN A 8 13.04 62.22 26.44
CA GLN A 8 13.68 61.02 26.99
C GLN A 8 13.59 61.08 28.52
N ASN A 9 13.49 59.93 29.18
CA ASN A 9 14.15 59.70 30.47
C ASN A 9 14.52 58.22 30.58
N GLY A 10 15.80 57.95 30.75
CA GLY A 10 16.32 56.65 31.13
C GLY A 10 16.53 56.57 32.64
N SER A 11 16.46 55.36 33.19
CA SER A 11 17.14 55.01 34.44
C SER A 11 17.61 53.56 34.38
N ARG A 12 18.90 53.38 34.71
CA ARG A 12 19.67 52.14 34.69
C ARG A 12 19.40 51.25 35.93
N CYS A 13 19.60 49.94 35.69
CA CYS A 13 20.16 48.87 36.54
C CYS A 13 19.63 48.64 37.97
N VAL A 14 19.25 47.38 38.27
CA VAL A 14 19.99 46.49 39.20
C VAL A 14 19.73 45.01 38.81
N THR A 15 20.77 44.19 38.89
CA THR A 15 20.89 42.74 38.62
C THR A 15 20.57 41.85 39.84
N ASN A 16 20.24 40.58 39.59
CA ASN A 16 20.45 39.33 40.37
C ASN A 16 19.21 38.42 40.19
N GLY A 17 19.22 37.11 39.93
CA GLY A 17 20.24 36.07 39.73
C GLY A 17 19.49 34.79 39.24
N GLN A 18 20.23 33.87 38.62
CA GLN A 18 19.85 32.67 37.83
C GLN A 18 19.05 31.54 38.57
N PRO A 19 18.84 30.34 37.98
CA PRO A 19 18.05 30.00 36.79
C PRO A 19 17.03 28.86 37.09
N HIS A 20 15.99 28.71 36.28
CA HIS A 20 15.24 27.44 36.20
C HIS A 20 15.19 26.97 34.76
N GLU A 21 15.83 25.84 34.52
CA GLU A 21 15.77 25.08 33.27
C GLU A 21 14.36 24.50 33.09
N SER A 22 13.73 24.83 31.97
CA SER A 22 12.61 24.07 31.43
C SER A 22 12.86 23.88 29.94
N ASN A 23 13.24 22.65 29.56
CA ASN A 23 13.40 22.23 28.17
C ASN A 23 12.05 22.24 27.45
N GLY A 24 11.74 23.36 26.80
CA GLY A 24 10.71 23.44 25.77
C GLY A 24 11.34 23.19 24.41
N HIS A 25 11.02 22.07 23.77
CA HIS A 25 11.28 21.90 22.34
C HIS A 25 10.23 22.70 21.56
N SER A 26 10.53 23.98 21.31
CA SER A 26 9.80 24.79 20.33
C SER A 26 10.24 24.41 18.92
N PHE A 27 9.31 23.90 18.12
CA PHE A 27 9.46 23.82 16.67
C PHE A 27 9.63 25.24 16.11
N ASN A 28 10.83 25.56 15.65
CA ASN A 28 11.09 26.82 14.96
C ASN A 28 10.97 26.59 13.45
N GLY A 29 9.92 27.15 12.86
CA GLY A 29 9.76 27.30 11.43
C GLY A 29 10.80 28.31 10.90
N ASN A 30 11.83 27.78 10.26
CA ASN A 30 12.61 28.48 9.24
C ASN A 30 13.23 27.42 8.35
N GLY A 31 13.01 27.53 7.04
CA GLY A 31 13.51 26.60 6.03
C GLY A 31 15.03 26.55 6.03
N HIS A 32 15.59 25.65 6.83
CA HIS A 32 16.98 25.23 6.72
C HIS A 32 17.04 24.00 5.83
N VAL A 33 17.82 24.12 4.76
CA VAL A 33 18.35 23.01 3.96
C VAL A 33 18.82 21.93 4.94
N ARG A 34 18.15 20.77 4.97
CA ARG A 34 18.61 19.58 5.71
C ARG A 34 19.81 18.98 4.97
N SER A 35 20.93 19.70 4.97
CA SER A 35 22.21 19.15 4.56
C SER A 35 22.74 18.33 5.73
N SER A 36 22.48 17.02 5.75
CA SER A 36 23.18 16.13 6.67
C SER A 36 24.68 16.23 6.34
N THR A 37 25.46 16.75 7.29
CA THR A 37 26.92 16.75 7.20
C THR A 37 27.50 15.36 7.44
N THR A 38 26.66 14.41 7.85
CA THR A 38 27.02 13.08 8.35
C THR A 38 27.00 12.01 7.25
N GLY A 39 26.51 12.30 6.04
CA GLY A 39 26.41 11.32 4.97
C GLY A 39 25.29 10.29 5.17
N ALA A 40 24.61 10.30 6.32
CA ALA A 40 23.44 9.47 6.60
C ALA A 40 22.24 9.83 5.73
N LEU A 41 21.38 8.84 5.50
CA LEU A 41 20.06 8.99 4.88
C LEU A 41 19.09 9.60 5.89
N ASP A 42 18.41 10.68 5.52
CA ASP A 42 17.27 11.24 6.26
C ASP A 42 16.30 11.86 5.25
N LEU A 43 15.25 11.11 4.90
CA LEU A 43 14.25 11.51 3.90
C LEU A 43 12.85 11.40 4.48
N THR A 44 12.03 12.41 4.23
CA THR A 44 10.60 12.42 4.49
C THR A 44 9.86 12.21 3.18
N VAL A 45 9.13 11.11 3.06
CA VAL A 45 8.50 10.64 1.82
C VAL A 45 7.00 10.50 2.02
N LEU A 46 6.22 11.07 1.11
CA LEU A 46 4.78 10.86 1.05
C LEU A 46 4.45 9.75 0.05
N GLY A 47 4.06 8.59 0.55
CA GLY A 47 3.54 7.49 -0.26
C GLY A 47 2.06 7.68 -0.55
N MET A 48 1.64 7.35 -1.78
CA MET A 48 0.28 7.51 -2.26
C MET A 48 -0.19 6.31 -3.06
N ASN A 49 -1.42 5.88 -2.80
CA ASN A 49 -2.09 4.79 -3.49
C ASN A 49 -3.58 5.11 -3.70
N SER A 50 -4.13 4.70 -4.83
CA SER A 50 -5.59 4.63 -5.04
C SER A 50 -5.92 3.22 -5.49
N GLY A 51 -6.59 2.47 -4.61
CA GLY A 51 -6.95 1.08 -4.85
C GLY A 51 -7.86 0.92 -6.07
N THR A 52 -8.11 -0.34 -6.46
CA THR A 52 -8.99 -0.65 -7.60
C THR A 52 -10.45 -0.24 -7.39
N ALA A 53 -10.86 0.04 -6.14
CA ALA A 53 -12.19 0.52 -5.79
C ALA A 53 -12.39 2.03 -6.03
N MET A 54 -11.30 2.82 -6.10
CA MET A 54 -11.34 4.27 -6.26
C MET A 54 -12.24 4.98 -5.22
N ASP A 55 -12.25 4.50 -3.99
CA ASP A 55 -12.94 5.07 -2.84
C ASP A 55 -12.14 6.23 -2.22
N GLY A 56 -10.84 6.03 -2.05
CA GLY A 56 -9.94 7.04 -1.51
C GLY A 56 -8.53 6.98 -2.09
N ILE A 57 -7.76 8.01 -1.73
CA ILE A 57 -6.34 8.11 -1.98
C ILE A 57 -5.64 8.00 -0.63
N ASP A 58 -5.07 6.83 -0.38
CA ASP A 58 -4.23 6.58 0.78
C ASP A 58 -2.99 7.47 0.72
N CYS A 59 -2.71 8.18 1.80
CA CYS A 59 -1.57 9.08 1.94
C CYS A 59 -0.81 8.73 3.23
N ALA A 60 0.42 8.23 3.09
CA ALA A 60 1.30 7.91 4.23
C ALA A 60 2.57 8.76 4.17
N LEU A 61 2.71 9.69 5.12
CA LEU A 61 3.93 10.47 5.31
C LEU A 61 4.87 9.72 6.24
N VAL A 62 6.01 9.29 5.71
CA VAL A 62 6.98 8.43 6.39
C VAL A 62 8.33 9.12 6.41
N ARG A 63 9.02 9.12 7.55
CA ARG A 63 10.43 9.48 7.63
C ARG A 63 11.28 8.22 7.66
N TYR A 64 12.28 8.18 6.80
CA TYR A 64 13.29 7.14 6.75
C TYR A 64 14.62 7.72 7.20
N TYR A 65 15.28 7.03 8.12
CA TYR A 65 16.64 7.33 8.56
C TYR A 65 17.53 6.10 8.42
N GLN A 66 18.76 6.28 7.97
CA GLN A 66 19.74 5.19 7.93
C GLN A 66 21.16 5.76 8.08
N GLU A 67 21.88 5.31 9.10
CA GLU A 67 23.22 5.84 9.42
C GLU A 67 24.22 5.59 8.28
N SER A 68 24.18 4.39 7.70
CA SER A 68 25.02 3.97 6.58
C SER A 68 24.30 2.90 5.74
N PRO A 69 24.76 2.58 4.52
CA PRO A 69 24.11 1.58 3.68
C PRO A 69 23.93 0.20 4.33
N ASP A 70 24.79 -0.18 5.27
CA ASP A 70 24.76 -1.49 5.94
C ASP A 70 24.03 -1.45 7.30
N ALA A 71 23.64 -0.26 7.78
CA ALA A 71 22.91 -0.11 9.04
C ALA A 71 21.42 -0.47 8.87
N PRO A 72 20.70 -0.83 9.95
CA PRO A 72 19.24 -0.99 9.90
C PRO A 72 18.53 0.26 9.37
N LEU A 73 17.45 0.07 8.61
CA LEU A 73 16.60 1.16 8.14
C LEU A 73 15.63 1.56 9.26
N HIS A 74 15.69 2.79 9.72
CA HIS A 74 14.73 3.32 10.68
C HIS A 74 13.55 3.92 9.92
N MET A 75 12.34 3.53 10.30
CA MET A 75 11.10 4.01 9.70
C MET A 75 10.21 4.62 10.78
N ASP A 76 9.70 5.81 10.48
CA ASP A 76 8.74 6.51 11.31
C ASP A 76 7.54 6.97 10.50
N LEU A 77 6.37 6.36 10.72
CA LEU A 77 5.11 6.83 10.15
C LEU A 77 4.67 8.10 10.87
N ILE A 78 4.87 9.26 10.24
CA ILE A 78 4.48 10.56 10.78
C ILE A 78 2.97 10.72 10.75
N LYS A 79 2.37 10.41 9.61
CA LYS A 79 0.92 10.55 9.43
C LYS A 79 0.40 9.64 8.33
N TYR A 80 -0.78 9.07 8.58
CA TYR A 80 -1.60 8.43 7.56
C TYR A 80 -2.98 9.07 7.52
N ASP A 81 -3.56 9.18 6.33
CA ASP A 81 -4.95 9.55 6.11
C ASP A 81 -5.41 9.12 4.71
N GLU A 82 -6.72 9.05 4.53
CA GLU A 82 -7.35 8.74 3.25
C GLU A 82 -8.05 10.00 2.73
N ILE A 83 -7.69 10.44 1.52
CA ILE A 83 -8.31 11.60 0.87
C ILE A 83 -9.39 11.09 -0.11
N PRO A 84 -10.67 11.46 0.04
CA PRO A 84 -11.73 10.96 -0.83
C PRO A 84 -11.47 11.23 -2.32
N VAL A 85 -11.67 10.21 -3.15
CA VAL A 85 -11.57 10.37 -4.61
C VAL A 85 -12.73 11.26 -5.11
N PRO A 86 -12.46 12.34 -5.86
CA PRO A 86 -13.50 13.19 -6.41
C PRO A 86 -14.42 12.45 -7.40
N GLN A 87 -15.73 12.68 -7.30
CA GLN A 87 -16.71 12.01 -8.17
C GLN A 87 -16.54 12.32 -9.67
N TRP A 88 -15.98 13.49 -9.99
CA TRP A 88 -15.76 13.90 -11.39
C TRP A 88 -14.76 13.00 -12.13
N ILE A 89 -13.86 12.30 -11.43
CA ILE A 89 -12.88 11.37 -12.02
C ILE A 89 -13.18 9.90 -11.71
N LYS A 90 -13.78 9.59 -10.55
CA LYS A 90 -14.18 8.22 -10.18
C LYS A 90 -15.04 7.58 -11.26
N LYS A 91 -16.16 8.22 -11.61
CA LYS A 91 -17.14 7.65 -12.55
C LYS A 91 -16.55 7.42 -13.95
N PRO A 92 -15.87 8.39 -14.60
CA PRO A 92 -15.26 8.16 -15.91
C PRO A 92 -14.26 7.00 -15.96
N VAL A 93 -13.43 6.85 -14.92
CA VAL A 93 -12.44 5.77 -14.84
C VAL A 93 -13.13 4.42 -14.64
N LEU A 94 -14.05 4.30 -13.68
CA LEU A 94 -14.77 3.05 -13.44
C LEU A 94 -15.60 2.61 -14.66
N THR A 95 -16.26 3.54 -15.36
CA THR A 95 -16.97 3.24 -16.61
C THR A 95 -16.01 2.70 -17.67
N MET A 96 -14.85 3.32 -17.85
CA MET A 96 -13.84 2.86 -18.81
C MET A 96 -13.34 1.45 -18.48
N LEU A 97 -13.08 1.16 -17.20
CA LEU A 97 -12.64 -0.15 -16.74
C LEU A 97 -13.69 -1.23 -16.98
N ARG A 98 -14.96 -0.91 -16.72
CA ARG A 98 -16.08 -1.83 -16.94
C ARG A 98 -16.33 -2.12 -18.42
N GLU A 99 -16.27 -1.09 -19.26
CA GLU A 99 -16.57 -1.21 -20.69
C GLU A 99 -15.39 -1.73 -21.51
N THR A 100 -14.18 -1.74 -20.93
CA THR A 100 -12.91 -2.08 -21.58
C THR A 100 -12.70 -1.37 -22.93
N LYS A 101 -13.22 -0.14 -23.03
CA LYS A 101 -13.22 0.68 -24.26
C LYS A 101 -12.79 2.11 -23.96
N THR A 102 -11.88 2.62 -24.79
CA THR A 102 -11.38 4.00 -24.67
C THR A 102 -10.80 4.51 -25.99
N THR A 103 -10.37 5.77 -26.03
CA THR A 103 -9.65 6.37 -27.16
C THR A 103 -8.30 6.93 -26.71
N PRO A 104 -7.30 7.04 -27.59
CA PRO A 104 -6.02 7.65 -27.23
C PRO A 104 -6.15 9.05 -26.61
N SER A 105 -7.05 9.89 -27.15
CA SER A 105 -7.32 11.23 -26.62
C SER A 105 -7.86 11.19 -25.20
N LYS A 106 -8.81 10.28 -24.91
CA LYS A 106 -9.37 10.14 -23.55
C LYS A 106 -8.31 9.62 -22.58
N MET A 107 -7.46 8.68 -22.99
CA MET A 107 -6.36 8.18 -22.13
C MET A 107 -5.33 9.27 -21.81
N SER A 108 -4.96 10.08 -22.79
CA SER A 108 -4.06 11.21 -22.58
C SER A 108 -4.62 12.20 -21.56
N GLN A 109 -5.91 12.54 -21.67
CA GLN A 109 -6.59 13.43 -20.72
C GLN A 109 -6.70 12.82 -19.33
N LEU A 110 -7.08 11.54 -19.22
CA LEU A 110 -7.23 10.85 -17.94
C LEU A 110 -5.89 10.76 -17.18
N ASN A 111 -4.77 10.55 -17.87
CA ASN A 111 -3.45 10.53 -17.21
C ASN A 111 -3.14 11.86 -16.50
N VAL A 112 -3.37 12.98 -17.19
CA VAL A 112 -3.18 14.33 -16.64
C VAL A 112 -4.18 14.64 -15.53
N GLN A 113 -5.46 14.29 -15.73
CA GLN A 113 -6.51 14.50 -14.73
C GLN A 113 -6.27 13.72 -13.44
N LEU A 114 -5.81 12.47 -13.54
CA LEU A 114 -5.41 11.68 -12.38
C LEU A 114 -4.17 12.30 -11.72
N GLY A 115 -3.17 12.75 -12.49
CA GLY A 115 -2.03 13.50 -11.95
C GLY A 115 -2.46 14.76 -11.17
N GLN A 116 -3.45 15.50 -11.68
CA GLN A 116 -4.04 16.65 -10.99
C GLN A 116 -4.73 16.23 -9.68
N MET A 117 -5.53 15.16 -9.72
CA MET A 117 -6.20 14.62 -8.55
C MET A 117 -5.20 14.24 -7.44
N PHE A 118 -4.13 13.51 -7.78
CA PHE A 118 -3.09 13.14 -6.81
C PHE A 118 -2.34 14.38 -6.29
N GLY A 119 -1.94 15.31 -7.16
CA GLY A 119 -1.28 16.56 -6.73
C GLY A 119 -2.14 17.41 -5.79
N ASP A 120 -3.45 17.50 -6.03
CA ASP A 120 -4.39 18.19 -5.15
C ASP A 120 -4.62 17.43 -3.84
N ALA A 121 -4.58 16.09 -3.86
CA ALA A 121 -4.66 15.27 -2.66
C ALA A 121 -3.47 15.52 -1.72
N VAL A 122 -2.26 15.70 -2.26
CA VAL A 122 -1.08 16.10 -1.46
C VAL A 122 -1.32 17.43 -0.75
N LYS A 123 -1.82 18.46 -1.47
CA LYS A 123 -2.12 19.76 -0.86
C LYS A 123 -3.18 19.66 0.23
N LYS A 124 -4.27 18.95 -0.04
CA LYS A 124 -5.34 18.71 0.95
C LYS A 124 -4.83 17.96 2.17
N PHE A 125 -4.01 16.94 1.99
CA PHE A 125 -3.39 16.20 3.08
C PHE A 125 -2.50 17.11 3.93
N CYS A 126 -1.66 17.93 3.29
CA CYS A 126 -0.79 18.88 3.98
C CYS A 126 -1.59 19.93 4.75
N ASP A 127 -2.59 20.55 4.11
CA ASP A 127 -3.46 21.56 4.72
C ASP A 127 -4.25 20.98 5.90
N LYS A 128 -4.82 19.77 5.74
CA LYS A 128 -5.63 19.10 6.77
C LYS A 128 -4.83 18.77 8.03
N HIS A 129 -3.54 18.46 7.89
CA HIS A 129 -2.69 18.00 8.99
C HIS A 129 -1.61 19.01 9.38
N GLU A 130 -1.71 20.24 8.88
CA GLU A 130 -0.77 21.34 9.16
C GLU A 130 0.70 20.98 8.84
N ILE A 131 0.90 20.16 7.81
CA ILE A 131 2.22 19.71 7.36
C ILE A 131 2.73 20.71 6.32
N SER A 132 3.94 21.22 6.52
CA SER A 132 4.59 22.05 5.50
C SER A 132 4.92 21.20 4.29
N ILE A 133 4.43 21.58 3.11
CA ILE A 133 4.74 20.91 1.85
C ILE A 133 6.26 20.88 1.57
N ASP A 134 6.99 21.88 2.04
CA ASP A 134 8.45 21.98 1.89
C ASP A 134 9.22 20.98 2.78
N SER A 135 8.56 20.36 3.77
CA SER A 135 9.16 19.31 4.60
C SER A 135 9.16 17.93 3.95
N ILE A 136 8.51 17.78 2.78
CA ILE A 136 8.42 16.52 2.04
C ILE A 136 9.52 16.51 0.97
N ASP A 137 10.39 15.51 1.03
CA ASP A 137 11.50 15.33 0.08
C ASP A 137 11.03 14.64 -1.19
N LEU A 138 10.19 13.61 -1.06
CA LEU A 138 9.76 12.77 -2.16
C LEU A 138 8.27 12.45 -2.08
N ILE A 139 7.66 12.23 -3.25
CA ILE A 139 6.37 11.58 -3.37
C ILE A 139 6.58 10.24 -4.06
N GLY A 140 6.06 9.16 -3.49
CA GLY A 140 5.93 7.87 -4.15
C GLY A 140 4.48 7.61 -4.50
N SER A 141 4.09 7.79 -5.77
CA SER A 141 2.70 7.64 -6.20
C SER A 141 2.53 6.43 -7.10
N HIS A 142 1.82 5.41 -6.62
CA HIS A 142 1.40 4.29 -7.45
C HIS A 142 0.51 4.74 -8.62
N GLY A 143 -0.31 5.77 -8.37
CA GLY A 143 -1.36 6.18 -9.28
C GLY A 143 -2.58 5.26 -9.19
N GLN A 144 -3.36 5.22 -10.27
CA GLN A 144 -4.52 4.36 -10.44
C GLN A 144 -4.22 3.29 -11.48
N THR A 145 -4.30 2.01 -11.11
CA THR A 145 -4.23 0.93 -12.11
C THR A 145 -5.42 1.01 -13.06
N ILE A 146 -5.10 1.14 -14.35
CA ILE A 146 -6.07 1.06 -15.45
C ILE A 146 -6.09 -0.35 -16.04
N TRP A 147 -4.92 -0.94 -16.23
CA TRP A 147 -4.80 -2.30 -16.74
C TRP A 147 -3.54 -2.94 -16.19
N LEU A 148 -3.62 -4.17 -15.71
CA LEU A 148 -2.46 -4.97 -15.32
C LEU A 148 -2.51 -6.29 -16.11
N LEU A 149 -1.72 -6.39 -17.17
CA LEU A 149 -1.57 -7.62 -17.93
C LEU A 149 -0.28 -8.33 -17.47
N SER A 150 -0.33 -8.88 -16.27
CA SER A 150 0.82 -9.49 -15.60
C SER A 150 1.10 -10.93 -16.07
N MET A 151 0.04 -11.67 -16.40
CA MET A 151 0.07 -13.06 -16.86
C MET A 151 -0.52 -13.15 -18.28
N PRO A 152 0.20 -12.69 -19.31
CA PRO A 152 -0.31 -12.66 -20.69
C PRO A 152 -0.58 -14.08 -21.22
N GLU A 153 -1.67 -14.22 -21.98
CA GLU A 153 -1.91 -15.41 -22.80
C GLU A 153 -1.09 -15.37 -24.10
N GLU A 154 -1.17 -16.42 -24.92
CA GLU A 154 -0.44 -16.48 -26.19
C GLU A 154 -0.87 -15.32 -27.12
N GLY A 155 0.13 -14.58 -27.62
CA GLY A 155 -0.09 -13.41 -28.47
C GLY A 155 -0.25 -12.09 -27.71
N GLU A 156 -0.34 -12.13 -26.38
CA GLU A 156 -0.34 -10.94 -25.54
C GLU A 156 1.07 -10.54 -25.11
N THR A 157 1.23 -9.27 -24.72
CA THR A 157 2.50 -8.73 -24.20
C THR A 157 2.31 -8.28 -22.76
N ARG A 158 3.12 -8.83 -21.86
CA ARG A 158 3.14 -8.41 -20.45
C ARG A 158 3.26 -6.89 -20.38
N SER A 159 2.32 -6.26 -19.69
CA SER A 159 2.24 -4.81 -19.58
C SER A 159 1.48 -4.38 -18.33
N ALA A 160 1.75 -3.18 -17.85
CA ALA A 160 1.02 -2.53 -16.77
C ALA A 160 0.78 -1.08 -17.15
N PHE A 161 -0.41 -0.60 -16.83
CA PHE A 161 -0.80 0.76 -17.13
C PHE A 161 -1.44 1.37 -15.89
N CYS A 162 -0.62 2.07 -15.12
CA CYS A 162 -1.05 2.83 -13.95
C CYS A 162 -0.95 4.31 -14.30
N LEU A 163 -2.07 5.03 -14.20
CA LEU A 163 -2.17 6.44 -14.58
C LEU A 163 -2.10 7.36 -13.37
N GLY A 164 -1.61 8.57 -13.60
CA GLY A 164 -1.33 9.55 -12.56
C GLY A 164 -0.02 10.24 -12.87
N GLU A 165 -0.03 11.13 -13.86
CA GLU A 165 1.18 11.71 -14.44
C GLU A 165 2.11 12.33 -13.39
N GLY A 166 3.27 11.71 -13.16
CA GLY A 166 4.25 12.15 -12.16
C GLY A 166 4.75 13.57 -12.39
N THR A 167 4.87 14.00 -13.65
CA THR A 167 5.26 15.38 -14.00
C THR A 167 4.20 16.39 -13.55
N VAL A 168 2.92 16.04 -13.64
CA VAL A 168 1.80 16.89 -13.21
C VAL A 168 1.79 16.97 -11.68
N ILE A 169 1.94 15.84 -10.99
CA ILE A 169 2.04 15.80 -9.51
C ILE A 169 3.21 16.67 -9.03
N SER A 170 4.39 16.51 -9.64
CA SER A 170 5.58 17.34 -9.34
C SER A 170 5.35 18.82 -9.64
N ALA A 171 4.72 19.17 -10.77
CA ALA A 171 4.44 20.56 -11.11
C ALA A 171 3.48 21.24 -10.12
N ILE A 172 2.47 20.51 -9.63
CA ILE A 172 1.46 21.01 -8.70
C ILE A 172 2.04 21.22 -7.29
N THR A 173 2.87 20.28 -6.84
CA THR A 173 3.38 20.21 -5.47
C THR A 173 4.76 20.85 -5.31
N GLY A 174 5.55 20.89 -6.37
CA GLY A 174 6.97 21.26 -6.34
C GLY A 174 7.89 20.14 -5.83
N ILE A 175 7.37 18.96 -5.50
CA ILE A 175 8.12 17.85 -4.89
C ILE A 175 8.52 16.83 -5.95
N THR A 176 9.75 16.32 -5.84
CA THR A 176 10.22 15.23 -6.73
C THR A 176 9.33 14.01 -6.55
N THR A 177 8.77 13.52 -7.65
CA THR A 177 7.76 12.45 -7.63
C THR A 177 8.28 11.22 -8.34
N VAL A 178 8.08 10.04 -7.75
CA VAL A 178 8.36 8.74 -8.33
C VAL A 178 7.05 8.01 -8.63
N THR A 179 6.90 7.49 -9.85
CA THR A 179 5.73 6.71 -10.29
C THR A 179 6.15 5.43 -11.03
N ASP A 180 5.19 4.69 -11.60
CA ASP A 180 5.39 3.57 -12.53
C ASP A 180 6.09 2.32 -11.95
N PHE A 181 5.93 2.07 -10.64
CA PHE A 181 6.54 0.94 -9.93
C PHE A 181 6.25 -0.43 -10.57
N ARG A 182 4.99 -0.70 -10.98
CA ARG A 182 4.62 -1.98 -11.62
C ARG A 182 5.36 -2.22 -12.94
N MET A 183 5.51 -1.16 -13.74
CA MET A 183 6.22 -1.26 -15.02
C MET A 183 7.71 -1.49 -14.84
N ALA A 184 8.30 -0.85 -13.83
CA ALA A 184 9.68 -1.08 -13.42
C ALA A 184 9.94 -2.58 -13.13
N GLU A 185 9.04 -3.21 -12.38
CA GLU A 185 9.13 -4.64 -12.04
C GLU A 185 8.90 -5.56 -13.24
N GLN A 186 7.96 -5.22 -14.13
CA GLN A 186 7.78 -5.98 -15.37
C GLN A 186 8.97 -5.87 -16.31
N ALA A 187 9.67 -4.73 -16.35
CA ALA A 187 10.83 -4.50 -17.20
C ALA A 187 12.02 -5.43 -16.86
N VAL A 188 12.12 -5.89 -15.60
CA VAL A 188 13.14 -6.85 -15.16
C VAL A 188 12.63 -8.30 -15.18
N GLY A 189 11.48 -8.56 -15.79
CA GLY A 189 10.93 -9.89 -16.01
C GLY A 189 10.01 -10.41 -14.92
N ARG A 190 9.59 -9.59 -13.95
CA ARG A 190 8.58 -9.97 -12.94
C ARG A 190 7.16 -9.61 -13.38
N GLN A 191 6.17 -9.89 -12.54
CA GLN A 191 4.75 -9.70 -12.87
C GLN A 191 4.24 -8.28 -12.60
N GLY A 192 4.93 -7.48 -11.77
CA GLY A 192 4.53 -6.10 -11.43
C GLY A 192 3.56 -5.98 -10.26
N ALA A 193 3.34 -7.06 -9.53
CA ALA A 193 2.51 -7.19 -8.33
C ALA A 193 3.03 -8.40 -7.52
N PRO A 194 2.68 -8.55 -6.23
CA PRO A 194 1.91 -7.65 -5.36
C PRO A 194 2.60 -6.34 -4.96
N LEU A 195 3.94 -6.27 -4.98
CA LEU A 195 4.79 -5.13 -4.57
C LEU A 195 4.74 -4.77 -3.08
N VAL A 196 4.25 -5.66 -2.22
CA VAL A 196 4.16 -5.41 -0.77
C VAL A 196 5.05 -6.33 0.06
N ALA A 197 5.63 -7.39 -0.53
CA ALA A 197 6.56 -8.25 0.18
C ALA A 197 7.78 -7.51 0.75
N LEU A 198 8.21 -6.41 0.12
CA LEU A 198 9.26 -5.53 0.67
C LEU A 198 8.93 -5.06 2.09
N ILE A 199 7.73 -4.51 2.29
CA ILE A 199 7.34 -3.98 3.60
C ILE A 199 6.90 -5.10 4.54
N ASP A 200 6.24 -6.15 4.02
CA ASP A 200 5.81 -7.30 4.81
C ASP A 200 7.02 -8.02 5.43
N GLY A 201 8.06 -8.31 4.63
CA GLY A 201 9.30 -8.93 5.09
C GLY A 201 9.98 -8.12 6.20
N LEU A 202 10.18 -6.82 5.96
CA LEU A 202 10.84 -5.93 6.92
C LEU A 202 10.04 -5.72 8.21
N LEU A 203 8.72 -5.77 8.18
CA LEU A 203 7.87 -5.63 9.37
C LEU A 203 7.72 -6.93 10.17
N LEU A 204 7.73 -8.07 9.49
CA LEU A 204 7.22 -9.32 10.05
C LEU A 204 8.26 -10.42 10.21
N HIS A 205 9.49 -10.28 9.71
CA HIS A 205 10.53 -11.28 9.97
C HIS A 205 10.67 -11.54 11.49
N HIS A 206 11.02 -12.78 11.83
CA HIS A 206 11.05 -13.21 13.21
C HIS A 206 12.13 -14.28 13.39
N PRO A 207 12.85 -14.33 14.52
CA PRO A 207 13.92 -15.30 14.71
C PRO A 207 13.50 -16.76 14.54
N THR A 208 12.26 -17.10 14.90
CA THR A 208 11.78 -18.49 15.03
C THR A 208 10.37 -18.78 14.53
N LYS A 209 9.63 -17.80 13.98
CA LYS A 209 8.22 -18.00 13.60
C LYS A 209 8.03 -17.82 12.11
N TRP A 210 7.30 -18.74 11.51
CA TRP A 210 6.65 -18.54 10.22
C TRP A 210 5.48 -17.57 10.38
N ARG A 211 5.45 -16.54 9.54
CA ARG A 211 4.43 -15.50 9.54
C ARG A 211 3.85 -15.30 8.16
N VAL A 212 2.57 -14.93 8.10
CA VAL A 212 1.90 -14.53 6.86
C VAL A 212 1.35 -13.13 7.02
N CYS A 213 1.59 -12.26 6.04
CA CYS A 213 0.81 -11.04 5.88
C CYS A 213 -0.31 -11.31 4.87
N GLN A 214 -1.57 -11.19 5.27
CA GLN A 214 -2.73 -11.37 4.40
C GLN A 214 -3.42 -10.03 4.18
N ASN A 215 -3.30 -9.48 2.98
CA ASN A 215 -4.09 -8.33 2.53
C ASN A 215 -5.41 -8.81 1.94
N ILE A 216 -6.51 -8.12 2.28
CA ILE A 216 -7.81 -8.32 1.63
C ILE A 216 -8.31 -6.96 1.15
N GLY A 217 -7.79 -6.53 0.00
CA GLY A 217 -8.29 -5.37 -0.74
C GLY A 217 -9.36 -5.79 -1.75
N GLY A 218 -9.40 -5.13 -2.91
CA GLY A 218 -10.21 -5.61 -4.03
C GLY A 218 -9.79 -7.02 -4.47
N ILE A 219 -8.48 -7.25 -4.53
CA ILE A 219 -7.81 -8.54 -4.66
C ILE A 219 -7.24 -8.93 -3.29
N ALA A 220 -7.33 -10.21 -2.94
CA ALA A 220 -6.65 -10.75 -1.77
C ALA A 220 -5.24 -11.18 -2.16
N ASN A 221 -4.22 -10.79 -1.39
CA ASN A 221 -2.84 -11.20 -1.61
C ASN A 221 -2.14 -11.54 -0.30
N LEU A 222 -1.11 -12.36 -0.40
CA LEU A 222 -0.36 -12.82 0.76
C LEU A 222 1.13 -12.66 0.54
N CYS A 223 1.87 -12.51 1.64
CA CYS A 223 3.30 -12.73 1.71
C CYS A 223 3.58 -13.68 2.87
N VAL A 224 4.33 -14.76 2.64
CA VAL A 224 4.81 -15.66 3.69
C VAL A 224 6.27 -15.34 3.97
N ILE A 225 6.58 -15.15 5.25
CA ILE A 225 7.89 -14.79 5.77
C ILE A 225 8.39 -15.95 6.64
N PRO A 226 9.41 -16.69 6.18
CA PRO A 226 10.11 -17.68 6.98
C PRO A 226 10.76 -17.05 8.23
N PRO A 227 11.06 -17.85 9.25
CA PRO A 227 11.91 -17.38 10.33
C PRO A 227 13.32 -17.05 9.84
N ASP A 228 14.04 -16.20 10.57
CA ASP A 228 15.42 -15.82 10.23
C ASP A 228 16.35 -17.05 10.15
N SER A 229 16.09 -18.07 10.97
CA SER A 229 16.80 -19.36 10.93
C SER A 229 16.62 -20.14 9.63
N GLU A 230 15.59 -19.82 8.85
CA GLU A 230 15.22 -20.46 7.58
C GLU A 230 15.25 -19.46 6.41
N GLY A 231 16.11 -18.43 6.51
CA GLY A 231 16.37 -17.47 5.43
C GLY A 231 15.61 -16.15 5.55
N GLY A 232 14.63 -16.04 6.45
CA GLY A 232 13.95 -14.78 6.77
C GLY A 232 13.45 -14.03 5.52
N VAL A 233 13.75 -12.74 5.45
CA VAL A 233 13.38 -11.85 4.34
C VAL A 233 13.92 -12.28 2.97
N ASP A 234 14.97 -13.11 2.92
CA ASP A 234 15.56 -13.60 1.66
C ASP A 234 14.88 -14.85 1.12
N ALA A 235 14.01 -15.48 1.90
CA ALA A 235 13.28 -16.70 1.53
C ALA A 235 11.76 -16.49 1.45
N MET A 236 11.31 -15.23 1.49
CA MET A 236 9.89 -14.89 1.43
C MET A 236 9.26 -15.25 0.06
N VAL A 237 7.97 -15.56 0.08
CA VAL A 237 7.16 -15.83 -1.11
C VAL A 237 5.87 -15.02 -1.07
N ASP A 238 5.39 -14.54 -2.22
CA ASP A 238 4.13 -13.78 -2.31
C ASP A 238 3.34 -14.07 -3.59
N TRP A 239 2.03 -13.84 -3.55
CA TRP A 239 1.15 -13.88 -4.73
C TRP A 239 -0.24 -13.33 -4.42
N ASP A 240 -1.00 -13.05 -5.48
CA ASP A 240 -2.42 -12.75 -5.36
C ASP A 240 -3.23 -14.05 -5.29
N CYS A 241 -4.09 -14.18 -4.27
CA CYS A 241 -4.92 -15.35 -4.05
C CYS A 241 -6.06 -15.45 -5.08
N GLY A 242 -6.64 -14.31 -5.44
CA GLY A 242 -7.87 -14.17 -6.21
C GLY A 242 -8.73 -13.01 -5.67
N PRO A 243 -10.06 -13.05 -5.81
CA PRO A 243 -10.93 -11.94 -5.41
C PRO A 243 -10.86 -11.74 -3.88
N GLY A 244 -10.75 -10.48 -3.47
CA GLY A 244 -10.92 -10.03 -2.09
C GLY A 244 -12.35 -9.53 -1.89
N ASN A 245 -12.53 -8.21 -1.85
CA ASN A 245 -13.83 -7.55 -1.67
C ASN A 245 -14.57 -7.27 -2.99
N MET A 246 -13.91 -7.36 -4.16
CA MET A 246 -14.51 -6.90 -5.43
C MET A 246 -15.90 -7.49 -5.74
N PHE A 247 -16.08 -8.78 -5.49
CA PHE A 247 -17.37 -9.45 -5.71
C PHE A 247 -18.39 -9.11 -4.62
N ILE A 248 -17.94 -8.97 -3.38
CA ILE A 248 -18.79 -8.56 -2.25
C ILE A 248 -19.35 -7.16 -2.51
N ASP A 249 -18.47 -6.24 -2.91
CA ASP A 249 -18.80 -4.86 -3.24
C ASP A 249 -19.72 -4.77 -4.47
N ASN A 250 -19.52 -5.64 -5.47
CA ASN A 250 -20.42 -5.75 -6.63
C ASN A 250 -21.84 -6.14 -6.19
N ALA A 251 -21.96 -7.16 -5.34
CA ALA A 251 -23.25 -7.62 -4.84
C ALA A 251 -23.95 -6.57 -3.94
N MET A 252 -23.20 -5.85 -3.11
CA MET A 252 -23.74 -4.74 -2.32
C MET A 252 -24.29 -3.62 -3.20
N ARG A 253 -23.54 -3.20 -4.23
CA ARG A 253 -24.02 -2.19 -5.18
C ARG A 253 -25.27 -2.66 -5.92
N TYR A 254 -25.34 -3.94 -6.28
CA TYR A 254 -26.53 -4.51 -6.93
C TYR A 254 -27.76 -4.44 -6.03
N PHE A 255 -27.70 -5.01 -4.81
CA PHE A 255 -28.89 -5.12 -3.95
C PHE A 255 -29.33 -3.79 -3.31
N THR A 256 -28.43 -2.83 -3.20
CA THR A 256 -28.72 -1.50 -2.64
C THR A 256 -28.93 -0.43 -3.72
N ASN A 257 -28.94 -0.82 -5.00
CA ASN A 257 -28.98 0.12 -6.13
C ASN A 257 -27.89 1.21 -6.05
N GLY A 258 -26.71 0.84 -5.53
CA GLY A 258 -25.55 1.71 -5.37
C GLY A 258 -25.57 2.62 -4.13
N GLU A 259 -26.55 2.50 -3.23
CA GLU A 259 -26.54 3.27 -1.97
C GLU A 259 -25.41 2.84 -1.03
N MET A 260 -25.04 1.55 -1.05
CA MET A 260 -23.89 1.02 -0.33
C MET A 260 -22.90 0.39 -1.30
N GLU A 261 -21.61 0.67 -1.10
CA GLU A 261 -20.54 0.17 -1.96
C GLU A 261 -19.84 -1.10 -1.43
N TYR A 262 -20.02 -1.43 -0.15
CA TYR A 262 -19.37 -2.57 0.52
C TYR A 262 -20.23 -3.10 1.67
N ASP A 263 -19.97 -4.33 2.13
CA ASP A 263 -20.68 -4.96 3.25
C ASP A 263 -20.04 -4.53 4.57
N ARG A 264 -20.58 -3.46 5.16
CA ARG A 264 -20.03 -2.86 6.36
C ARG A 264 -20.08 -3.85 7.52
N ASP A 265 -18.89 -4.13 8.07
CA ASP A 265 -18.71 -5.03 9.22
C ASP A 265 -19.31 -6.44 8.99
N GLY A 266 -19.46 -6.88 7.73
CA GLY A 266 -20.07 -8.16 7.37
C GLY A 266 -21.54 -8.29 7.81
N GLU A 267 -22.27 -7.17 7.94
CA GLU A 267 -23.64 -7.17 8.46
C GLU A 267 -24.59 -7.99 7.58
N TRP A 268 -24.43 -7.97 6.26
CA TRP A 268 -25.26 -8.73 5.34
C TRP A 268 -24.79 -10.18 5.22
N SER A 269 -23.48 -10.39 5.04
CA SER A 269 -22.91 -11.73 4.90
C SER A 269 -23.11 -12.59 6.16
N SER A 270 -23.17 -11.99 7.36
CA SER A 270 -23.38 -12.72 8.62
C SER A 270 -24.82 -13.21 8.82
N ARG A 271 -25.79 -12.67 8.08
CA ARG A 271 -27.22 -13.04 8.18
C ARG A 271 -27.63 -14.14 7.21
N GLY A 272 -26.81 -14.37 6.18
CA GLY A 272 -27.11 -15.35 5.14
C GLY A 272 -26.67 -16.76 5.49
N THR A 273 -27.21 -17.70 4.74
CA THR A 273 -26.76 -19.08 4.67
C THR A 273 -25.90 -19.27 3.43
N VAL A 274 -24.68 -19.77 3.62
CA VAL A 274 -23.76 -20.04 2.52
C VAL A 274 -24.29 -21.17 1.63
N ARG A 275 -24.35 -20.93 0.32
CA ARG A 275 -24.57 -21.96 -0.70
C ARG A 275 -23.26 -22.61 -1.11
N GLN A 276 -22.87 -23.62 -0.33
CA GLN A 276 -21.58 -24.27 -0.46
C GLN A 276 -21.35 -24.91 -1.84
N ASP A 277 -22.42 -25.36 -2.51
CA ASP A 277 -22.35 -25.91 -3.87
C ASP A 277 -21.83 -24.89 -4.90
N ILE A 278 -22.18 -23.61 -4.74
CA ILE A 278 -21.68 -22.52 -5.60
C ILE A 278 -20.22 -22.21 -5.27
N VAL A 279 -19.89 -22.12 -3.98
CA VAL A 279 -18.50 -21.88 -3.51
C VAL A 279 -17.55 -22.94 -4.05
N ASP A 280 -17.89 -24.21 -3.87
CA ASP A 280 -17.05 -25.34 -4.27
C ASP A 280 -16.90 -25.43 -5.79
N ARG A 281 -17.98 -25.17 -6.53
CA ARG A 281 -17.93 -25.08 -8.00
C ARG A 281 -16.97 -23.97 -8.43
N PHE A 282 -17.14 -22.74 -7.93
CA PHE A 282 -16.27 -21.62 -8.30
C PHE A 282 -14.79 -21.95 -8.03
N LEU A 283 -14.47 -22.43 -6.82
CA LEU A 283 -13.08 -22.69 -6.43
C LEU A 283 -12.44 -23.88 -7.16
N SER A 284 -13.23 -24.87 -7.56
CA SER A 284 -12.73 -26.03 -8.32
C SER A 284 -12.54 -25.73 -9.81
N THR A 285 -13.34 -24.84 -10.40
CA THR A 285 -13.30 -24.57 -11.85
C THR A 285 -12.57 -23.29 -12.24
N ASN A 286 -12.40 -22.33 -11.34
CA ASN A 286 -11.73 -21.07 -11.68
C ASN A 286 -10.25 -21.30 -11.99
N LYS A 287 -9.84 -21.03 -13.25
CA LYS A 287 -8.48 -21.26 -13.77
C LYS A 287 -7.41 -20.54 -12.93
N TYR A 288 -7.68 -19.29 -12.55
CA TYR A 288 -6.72 -18.47 -11.81
C TYR A 288 -6.52 -18.96 -10.37
N CYS A 289 -7.60 -19.26 -9.64
CA CYS A 289 -7.55 -19.77 -8.26
C CYS A 289 -6.79 -21.10 -8.14
N ASN A 290 -6.63 -21.82 -9.26
CA ASN A 290 -5.95 -23.11 -9.36
C ASN A 290 -4.56 -23.05 -10.04
N HIS A 291 -4.13 -21.87 -10.51
CA HIS A 291 -2.79 -21.69 -11.07
C HIS A 291 -1.72 -21.68 -9.96
N VAL A 292 -0.59 -22.38 -10.17
CA VAL A 292 0.54 -22.42 -9.22
C VAL A 292 1.28 -21.06 -9.23
N PRO A 293 1.64 -20.48 -8.06
CA PRO A 293 2.42 -19.23 -8.03
C PRO A 293 3.81 -19.35 -8.71
N PRO A 294 4.40 -18.24 -9.21
CA PRO A 294 3.95 -16.85 -9.07
C PRO A 294 2.71 -16.54 -9.90
N LYS A 295 1.79 -15.77 -9.31
CA LYS A 295 0.54 -15.37 -9.96
C LYS A 295 0.05 -14.05 -9.38
N THR A 296 -0.47 -13.21 -10.27
CA THR A 296 -0.99 -11.89 -9.92
C THR A 296 -2.20 -11.58 -10.79
N THR A 297 -3.09 -10.73 -10.28
CA THR A 297 -4.37 -10.44 -10.93
C THR A 297 -4.90 -9.09 -10.49
N GLY A 298 -6.10 -8.78 -10.96
CA GLY A 298 -6.71 -7.49 -10.83
C GLY A 298 -8.13 -7.51 -11.37
N ARG A 299 -8.61 -6.33 -11.70
CA ARG A 299 -9.96 -6.11 -12.22
C ARG A 299 -10.17 -6.69 -13.61
N GLU A 300 -9.09 -6.93 -14.35
CA GLU A 300 -9.08 -7.59 -15.65
C GLU A 300 -9.55 -9.05 -15.58
N THR A 301 -9.33 -9.75 -14.47
CA THR A 301 -9.87 -11.11 -14.23
C THR A 301 -11.13 -11.03 -13.37
N PHE A 302 -10.99 -10.57 -12.12
CA PHE A 302 -12.07 -10.60 -11.12
C PHE A 302 -12.88 -9.29 -11.07
N GLY A 303 -13.16 -8.74 -12.25
CA GLY A 303 -13.91 -7.50 -12.41
C GLY A 303 -15.42 -7.64 -12.18
N ASP A 304 -16.14 -6.55 -12.44
CA ASP A 304 -17.60 -6.49 -12.25
C ASP A 304 -18.35 -7.53 -13.08
N ASN A 305 -17.79 -7.99 -14.22
CA ASN A 305 -18.42 -8.98 -15.08
C ASN A 305 -18.47 -10.36 -14.43
N GLU A 306 -17.34 -10.88 -13.95
CA GLU A 306 -17.29 -12.18 -13.24
C GLU A 306 -18.08 -12.11 -11.92
N GLY A 307 -18.01 -10.97 -11.21
CA GLY A 307 -18.83 -10.73 -10.01
C GLY A 307 -20.33 -10.78 -10.30
N GLN A 308 -20.77 -10.18 -11.42
CA GLN A 308 -22.17 -10.21 -11.84
C GLN A 308 -22.63 -11.60 -12.27
N GLU A 309 -21.76 -12.38 -12.92
CA GLU A 309 -22.06 -13.78 -13.29
C GLU A 309 -22.31 -14.64 -12.04
N LEU A 310 -21.42 -14.53 -11.04
CA LEU A 310 -21.55 -15.23 -9.76
C LEU A 310 -22.79 -14.78 -8.98
N LEU A 311 -23.11 -13.49 -9.01
CA LEU A 311 -24.34 -12.95 -8.42
C LEU A 311 -25.57 -13.54 -9.09
N ASN A 312 -25.62 -13.55 -10.43
CA ASN A 312 -26.73 -14.11 -11.19
C ASN A 312 -26.92 -15.61 -10.92
N GLU A 313 -25.83 -16.34 -10.74
CA GLU A 313 -25.82 -17.75 -10.37
C GLU A 313 -26.45 -17.97 -8.99
N CYS A 314 -26.12 -17.13 -7.99
CA CYS A 314 -26.74 -17.18 -6.68
C CYS A 314 -28.26 -16.92 -6.75
N LEU A 315 -28.68 -15.89 -7.50
CA LEU A 315 -30.09 -15.57 -7.69
C LEU A 315 -30.85 -16.70 -8.39
N ALA A 316 -30.26 -17.30 -9.43
CA ALA A 316 -30.85 -18.43 -10.16
C ALA A 316 -30.99 -19.68 -9.27
N ALA A 317 -30.09 -19.84 -8.29
CA ALA A 317 -30.15 -20.89 -7.28
C ALA A 317 -31.14 -20.59 -6.14
N GLY A 318 -31.86 -19.47 -6.19
CA GLY A 318 -32.87 -19.07 -5.21
C GLY A 318 -32.31 -18.39 -3.95
N CYS A 319 -31.05 -17.94 -3.97
CA CYS A 319 -30.48 -17.18 -2.85
C CYS A 319 -31.18 -15.83 -2.73
N ASP A 320 -31.50 -15.42 -1.50
CA ASP A 320 -31.83 -14.02 -1.24
C ASP A 320 -30.55 -13.15 -1.17
N LYS A 321 -30.73 -11.87 -0.84
CA LYS A 321 -29.60 -10.94 -0.73
C LYS A 321 -28.59 -11.32 0.36
N TYR A 322 -29.04 -11.87 1.48
CA TYR A 322 -28.16 -12.25 2.59
C TYR A 322 -27.40 -13.54 2.23
N ASP A 323 -28.09 -14.55 1.71
CA ASP A 323 -27.49 -15.80 1.23
C ASP A 323 -26.46 -15.56 0.12
N THR A 324 -26.76 -14.65 -0.80
CA THR A 324 -25.84 -14.26 -1.89
C THR A 324 -24.57 -13.64 -1.32
N LEU A 325 -24.69 -12.68 -0.40
CA LEU A 325 -23.53 -12.04 0.23
C LEU A 325 -22.72 -13.01 1.08
N ALA A 326 -23.38 -13.89 1.84
CA ALA A 326 -22.72 -14.95 2.61
C ALA A 326 -21.91 -15.90 1.70
N THR A 327 -22.50 -16.31 0.57
CA THR A 327 -21.90 -17.22 -0.42
C THR A 327 -20.69 -16.59 -1.10
N ILE A 328 -20.82 -15.36 -1.61
CA ILE A 328 -19.73 -14.64 -2.26
C ILE A 328 -18.60 -14.33 -1.27
N THR A 329 -18.92 -13.93 -0.05
CA THR A 329 -17.90 -13.68 0.99
C THR A 329 -17.16 -14.96 1.37
N ARG A 330 -17.86 -16.11 1.40
CA ARG A 330 -17.23 -17.41 1.63
C ARG A 330 -16.24 -17.78 0.54
N ILE A 331 -16.48 -17.43 -0.73
CA ILE A 331 -15.53 -17.68 -1.82
C ILE A 331 -14.17 -17.05 -1.51
N THR A 332 -14.14 -15.78 -1.07
CA THR A 332 -12.91 -15.11 -0.66
C THR A 332 -12.21 -15.84 0.49
N ALA A 333 -12.93 -16.09 1.60
CA ALA A 333 -12.35 -16.71 2.79
C ALA A 333 -11.86 -18.16 2.54
N GLN A 334 -12.64 -18.96 1.82
CA GLN A 334 -12.30 -20.33 1.48
C GLN A 334 -11.19 -20.40 0.42
N ASN A 335 -11.14 -19.45 -0.52
CA ASN A 335 -10.02 -19.37 -1.45
C ASN A 335 -8.71 -19.08 -0.71
N ILE A 336 -8.66 -18.14 0.24
CA ILE A 336 -7.45 -17.85 1.03
C ILE A 336 -6.91 -19.13 1.68
N ILE A 337 -7.76 -19.88 2.39
CA ILE A 337 -7.35 -21.16 3.02
C ILE A 337 -6.93 -22.20 1.98
N LYS A 338 -7.64 -22.29 0.85
CA LYS A 338 -7.27 -23.16 -0.26
C LYS A 338 -5.87 -22.78 -0.79
N GLN A 339 -5.55 -21.50 -0.95
CA GLN A 339 -4.24 -21.05 -1.41
C GLN A 339 -3.14 -21.53 -0.45
N TYR A 340 -3.36 -21.38 0.86
CA TYR A 340 -2.39 -21.83 1.86
C TYR A 340 -2.17 -23.34 1.75
N ARG A 341 -3.24 -24.13 1.86
CA ARG A 341 -3.16 -25.60 1.86
C ARG A 341 -2.67 -26.21 0.55
N THR A 342 -2.93 -25.54 -0.58
CA THR A 342 -2.56 -26.06 -1.92
C THR A 342 -1.15 -25.64 -2.31
N PHE A 343 -0.77 -24.38 -2.07
CA PHE A 343 0.45 -23.81 -2.67
C PHE A 343 1.62 -23.68 -1.70
N PHE A 344 1.41 -23.57 -0.39
CA PHE A 344 2.51 -23.54 0.59
C PHE A 344 3.43 -24.77 0.47
N PRO A 345 2.91 -26.01 0.28
CA PRO A 345 3.77 -27.18 0.12
C PRO A 345 4.71 -27.14 -1.10
N HIS A 346 4.38 -26.38 -2.15
CA HIS A 346 5.27 -26.22 -3.33
C HIS A 346 6.55 -25.46 -3.00
N PHE A 347 6.54 -24.70 -1.90
CA PHE A 347 7.67 -23.92 -1.38
C PHE A 347 8.27 -24.55 -0.12
N GLY A 348 7.89 -25.79 0.22
CA GLY A 348 8.36 -26.47 1.43
C GLY A 348 7.75 -25.94 2.72
N ILE A 349 6.63 -25.21 2.65
CA ILE A 349 5.99 -24.56 3.80
C ILE A 349 4.81 -25.43 4.26
N SER A 350 4.77 -25.77 5.54
CA SER A 350 3.60 -26.40 6.15
C SER A 350 2.63 -25.35 6.67
N VAL A 351 1.34 -25.48 6.35
CA VAL A 351 0.30 -24.59 6.90
C VAL A 351 0.22 -24.68 8.42
N ASP A 352 0.46 -25.87 8.98
CA ASP A 352 0.38 -26.12 10.42
C ASP A 352 1.57 -25.49 11.19
N GLU A 353 2.63 -25.06 10.48
CA GLU A 353 3.78 -24.36 11.06
C GLU A 353 3.59 -22.84 11.09
N ILE A 354 2.54 -22.32 10.43
CA ILE A 354 2.24 -20.89 10.45
C ILE A 354 1.78 -20.48 11.85
N ALA A 355 2.66 -19.78 12.57
CA ALA A 355 2.40 -19.35 13.94
C ALA A 355 1.44 -18.15 13.98
N GLU A 356 1.60 -17.21 13.05
CA GLU A 356 0.93 -15.91 13.08
C GLU A 356 0.52 -15.45 11.66
N VAL A 357 -0.72 -14.98 11.52
CA VAL A 357 -1.24 -14.33 10.31
C VAL A 357 -1.60 -12.90 10.66
N TYR A 358 -0.95 -11.93 10.03
CA TYR A 358 -1.20 -10.50 10.16
C TYR A 358 -2.13 -10.04 9.05
N MET A 359 -3.32 -9.59 9.42
CA MET A 359 -4.36 -9.15 8.51
C MET A 359 -4.21 -7.67 8.19
N CYS A 360 -4.40 -7.31 6.91
CA CYS A 360 -4.48 -5.92 6.45
C CYS A 360 -5.47 -5.76 5.29
N GLY A 361 -5.70 -4.51 4.87
CA GLY A 361 -6.72 -4.15 3.87
C GLY A 361 -8.15 -4.16 4.42
N GLY A 362 -9.07 -3.53 3.70
CA GLY A 362 -10.45 -3.31 4.17
C GLY A 362 -11.20 -4.60 4.53
N GLY A 363 -10.93 -5.70 3.85
CA GLY A 363 -11.58 -7.00 4.09
C GLY A 363 -11.15 -7.67 5.40
N ALA A 364 -10.02 -7.25 6.00
CA ALA A 364 -9.66 -7.68 7.36
C ALA A 364 -10.71 -7.28 8.40
N ARG A 365 -11.56 -6.28 8.10
CA ARG A 365 -12.65 -5.82 8.97
C ARG A 365 -13.92 -6.64 8.83
N ASN A 366 -13.99 -7.57 7.89
CA ASN A 366 -15.16 -8.42 7.72
C ASN A 366 -15.08 -9.62 8.69
N PRO A 367 -15.88 -9.65 9.78
CA PRO A 367 -15.79 -10.68 10.79
C PRO A 367 -16.18 -12.07 10.26
N THR A 368 -16.96 -12.15 9.18
CA THR A 368 -17.34 -13.44 8.59
C THR A 368 -16.18 -14.12 7.88
N ILE A 369 -15.27 -13.33 7.27
CA ILE A 369 -14.02 -13.84 6.71
C ILE A 369 -13.10 -14.29 7.85
N ILE A 370 -12.85 -13.43 8.83
CA ILE A 370 -11.96 -13.73 9.97
C ILE A 370 -12.42 -14.97 10.74
N LYS A 371 -13.73 -15.11 10.99
CA LYS A 371 -14.31 -16.28 11.64
C LYS A 371 -13.97 -17.57 10.87
N TYR A 372 -14.15 -17.57 9.56
CA TYR A 372 -13.83 -18.74 8.74
C TYR A 372 -12.32 -19.06 8.75
N LEU A 373 -11.46 -18.04 8.69
CA LEU A 373 -10.01 -18.26 8.78
C LEU A 373 -9.61 -18.88 10.12
N ARG A 374 -10.17 -18.40 11.24
CA ARG A 374 -9.93 -18.96 12.59
C ARG A 374 -10.39 -20.41 12.70
N GLU A 375 -11.54 -20.74 12.12
CA GLU A 375 -12.06 -22.12 12.09
C GLU A 375 -11.13 -23.06 11.30
N GLN A 376 -10.46 -22.55 10.26
CA GLN A 376 -9.57 -23.34 9.40
C GLN A 376 -8.10 -23.36 9.86
N LEU A 377 -7.71 -22.46 10.76
CA LEU A 377 -6.36 -22.31 11.30
C LEU A 377 -6.41 -22.25 12.85
N PRO A 378 -6.86 -23.32 13.53
CA PRO A 378 -7.16 -23.28 14.97
C PRO A 378 -5.95 -23.00 15.85
N ASP A 379 -4.75 -23.38 15.40
CA ASP A 379 -3.49 -23.21 16.14
C ASP A 379 -2.71 -21.95 15.76
N THR A 380 -3.19 -21.20 14.76
CA THR A 380 -2.55 -19.98 14.25
C THR A 380 -3.15 -18.73 14.87
N LYS A 381 -2.30 -17.81 15.30
CA LYS A 381 -2.74 -16.51 15.84
C LYS A 381 -3.04 -15.54 14.70
N ILE A 382 -4.31 -15.18 14.53
CA ILE A 382 -4.71 -14.13 13.58
C ILE A 382 -4.69 -12.77 14.30
N ARG A 383 -3.94 -11.81 13.74
CA ARG A 383 -3.58 -10.51 14.33
C ARG A 383 -3.84 -9.37 13.36
N ALA A 384 -3.96 -8.15 13.87
CA ALA A 384 -3.95 -6.95 13.03
C ALA A 384 -2.50 -6.58 12.68
N LEU A 385 -2.26 -6.09 11.46
CA LEU A 385 -0.94 -5.53 11.11
C LEU A 385 -0.56 -4.34 11.99
N ASP A 386 -1.55 -3.61 12.50
CA ASP A 386 -1.41 -2.46 13.40
C ASP A 386 -0.48 -2.72 14.60
N GLU A 387 -0.38 -3.97 15.05
CA GLU A 387 0.53 -4.39 16.14
C GLU A 387 2.03 -4.22 15.79
N THR A 388 2.37 -4.07 14.52
CA THR A 388 3.76 -3.83 14.04
C THR A 388 4.20 -2.38 14.14
N GLY A 389 3.28 -1.46 14.46
CA GLY A 389 3.51 -0.03 14.34
C GLY A 389 3.14 0.57 12.99
N VAL A 390 2.70 -0.26 12.03
CA VAL A 390 2.13 0.19 10.75
C VAL A 390 0.65 -0.15 10.69
N PRO A 391 -0.24 0.84 10.49
CA PRO A 391 -1.67 0.61 10.34
C PRO A 391 -1.97 -0.26 9.14
N SER A 392 -2.93 -1.17 9.28
CA SER A 392 -3.38 -2.04 8.19
C SER A 392 -3.73 -1.29 6.91
N ASP A 393 -4.43 -0.15 7.02
CA ASP A 393 -4.86 0.67 5.88
C ASP A 393 -3.69 1.49 5.28
N ALA A 394 -2.64 1.77 6.07
CA ALA A 394 -1.50 2.56 5.61
C ALA A 394 -0.46 1.75 4.83
N LYS A 395 -0.47 0.42 4.96
CA LYS A 395 0.60 -0.47 4.47
C LYS A 395 0.95 -0.23 3.00
N GLU A 396 -0.04 -0.18 2.11
CA GLU A 396 0.21 -0.03 0.68
C GLU A 396 0.86 1.34 0.37
N ALA A 397 0.37 2.42 0.96
CA ALA A 397 0.97 3.74 0.83
C ALA A 397 2.40 3.79 1.42
N VAL A 398 2.64 3.16 2.57
CA VAL A 398 4.00 3.02 3.14
C VAL A 398 4.93 2.27 2.18
N SER A 399 4.45 1.21 1.53
CA SER A 399 5.25 0.48 0.52
C SER A 399 5.68 1.40 -0.63
N PHE A 400 4.79 2.25 -1.15
CA PHE A 400 5.14 3.18 -2.21
C PHE A 400 6.04 4.33 -1.75
N ALA A 401 5.94 4.76 -0.48
CA ALA A 401 6.90 5.68 0.11
C ALA A 401 8.31 5.06 0.13
N GLN A 402 8.42 3.80 0.56
CA GLN A 402 9.69 3.10 0.59
C GLN A 402 10.25 2.90 -0.83
N GLN A 403 9.45 2.41 -1.78
CA GLN A 403 9.89 2.21 -3.16
C GLN A 403 10.37 3.50 -3.83
N ALA A 404 9.79 4.66 -3.51
CA ALA A 404 10.29 5.95 -3.99
C ALA A 404 11.66 6.31 -3.40
N MET A 405 11.88 6.05 -2.11
CA MET A 405 13.19 6.18 -1.48
C MET A 405 14.21 5.24 -2.14
N GLU A 406 13.86 3.96 -2.34
CA GLU A 406 14.72 2.97 -3.00
C GLU A 406 15.09 3.40 -4.44
N THR A 407 14.13 3.96 -5.18
CA THR A 407 14.36 4.48 -6.55
C THR A 407 15.40 5.60 -6.56
N ILE A 408 15.31 6.54 -5.61
CA ILE A 408 16.25 7.67 -5.51
C ILE A 408 17.64 7.22 -5.09
N LEU A 409 17.73 6.18 -4.27
CA LEU A 409 18.99 5.54 -3.87
C LEU A 409 19.59 4.66 -4.96
N GLY A 410 18.80 4.25 -5.97
CA GLY A 410 19.21 3.21 -6.91
C GLY A 410 19.50 1.88 -6.22
N ARG A 411 18.84 1.63 -5.08
CA ARG A 411 19.04 0.44 -4.25
C ARG A 411 17.99 -0.62 -4.62
N PRO A 412 18.37 -1.91 -4.79
CA PRO A 412 17.40 -2.95 -5.03
C PRO A 412 16.49 -3.20 -3.83
N ALA A 413 15.19 -3.29 -4.07
CA ALA A 413 14.21 -3.76 -3.09
C ALA A 413 14.34 -5.28 -2.85
N LEU A 414 13.80 -5.75 -1.73
CA LEU A 414 13.59 -7.18 -1.47
C LEU A 414 12.69 -7.80 -2.54
N VAL A 415 13.05 -9.00 -3.01
CA VAL A 415 12.32 -9.73 -4.05
C VAL A 415 11.98 -11.13 -3.53
N PRO A 416 10.70 -11.54 -3.58
CA PRO A 416 10.28 -12.90 -3.21
C PRO A 416 10.93 -13.96 -4.10
N ILE A 417 11.32 -15.10 -3.51
CA ILE A 417 12.06 -16.16 -4.21
C ILE A 417 11.26 -16.87 -5.29
N ASN A 418 9.93 -16.80 -5.23
CA ASN A 418 9.03 -17.36 -6.22
C ASN A 418 8.78 -16.42 -7.42
N SER A 419 9.44 -15.26 -7.49
CA SER A 419 9.31 -14.34 -8.62
C SER A 419 9.85 -14.94 -9.92
N ASP A 420 9.20 -14.62 -11.05
CA ASP A 420 9.64 -15.04 -12.41
C ASP A 420 11.11 -14.66 -12.71
N SER A 421 11.62 -13.61 -12.06
CA SER A 421 12.99 -13.13 -12.20
C SER A 421 13.49 -12.58 -10.87
N LEU A 422 14.66 -13.05 -10.43
CA LEU A 422 15.38 -12.56 -9.25
C LEU A 422 16.42 -11.50 -9.59
N VAL A 423 16.42 -10.97 -10.82
CA VAL A 423 17.31 -9.88 -11.21
C VAL A 423 17.09 -8.70 -10.27
N PRO A 424 18.13 -8.21 -9.55
CA PRO A 424 18.00 -7.07 -8.67
C PRO A 424 17.47 -5.86 -9.44
N ASN A 425 16.40 -5.25 -8.93
CA ASN A 425 15.83 -4.08 -9.59
C ASN A 425 16.29 -2.79 -8.93
N THR A 426 17.32 -2.19 -9.50
CA THR A 426 17.74 -0.81 -9.15
C THR A 426 16.85 0.24 -9.82
N ILE A 427 15.96 -0.16 -10.72
CA ILE A 427 15.01 0.69 -11.46
C ILE A 427 13.61 0.46 -10.89
N SER A 428 13.34 0.99 -9.70
CA SER A 428 12.05 0.77 -9.02
C SER A 428 10.94 1.73 -9.47
N GLY A 429 11.21 2.72 -10.32
CA GLY A 429 10.20 3.65 -10.84
C GLY A 429 10.75 4.70 -11.79
N LYS A 430 9.90 5.67 -12.18
CA LYS A 430 10.26 6.83 -13.01
C LYS A 430 10.23 8.10 -12.18
N ILE A 431 11.24 8.94 -12.34
CA ILE A 431 11.41 10.15 -11.54
C ILE A 431 11.00 11.39 -12.34
N ALA A 432 10.07 12.16 -11.79
CA ALA A 432 9.75 13.52 -12.21
C ALA A 432 10.42 14.53 -11.25
N PRO A 433 11.47 15.26 -11.69
CA PRO A 433 12.18 16.21 -10.85
C PRO A 433 11.28 17.30 -10.27
N GLY A 434 11.42 17.58 -8.97
CA GLY A 434 10.82 18.74 -8.29
C GLY A 434 11.82 19.87 -8.06
N ARG A 435 11.44 20.88 -7.27
CA ARG A 435 12.25 22.08 -7.00
C ARG A 435 13.58 21.75 -6.31
N ARG A 436 13.59 20.77 -5.41
CA ARG A 436 14.77 20.33 -4.63
C ARG A 436 15.50 19.13 -5.23
N TRP A 437 15.25 18.81 -6.50
CA TRP A 437 15.83 17.64 -7.19
C TRP A 437 17.34 17.50 -6.99
N ARG A 438 18.09 18.60 -7.18
CA ARG A 438 19.56 18.57 -7.05
C ARG A 438 20.04 18.27 -5.63
N GLU A 439 19.33 18.76 -4.62
CA GLU A 439 19.66 18.54 -3.21
C GLU A 439 19.43 17.08 -2.82
N ILE A 440 18.29 16.53 -3.23
CA ILE A 440 17.90 15.13 -3.01
C ILE A 440 18.93 14.20 -3.67
N MET A 441 19.26 14.43 -4.94
CA MET A 441 20.23 13.61 -5.65
C MET A 441 21.64 13.72 -5.06
N SER A 442 22.05 14.93 -4.64
CA SER A 442 23.34 15.10 -3.96
C SER A 442 23.39 14.33 -2.64
N SER A 443 22.28 14.25 -1.91
CA SER A 443 22.20 13.53 -0.63
C SER A 443 22.22 12.02 -0.86
N SER A 444 21.48 11.52 -1.85
CA SER A 444 21.47 10.11 -2.26
C SER A 444 22.87 9.62 -2.67
N ILE A 445 23.57 10.36 -3.53
CA ILE A 445 24.92 10.00 -3.99
C ILE A 445 25.91 9.97 -2.81
N ARG A 446 25.78 10.92 -1.86
CA ARG A 446 26.65 10.99 -0.68
C ARG A 446 26.43 9.79 0.25
N PHE A 447 25.20 9.33 0.41
CA PHE A 447 24.89 8.15 1.23
C PHE A 447 25.59 6.88 0.75
N GLY A 448 25.74 6.74 -0.57
CA GLY A 448 26.45 5.63 -1.20
C GLY A 448 27.88 5.93 -1.64
N GLU A 449 28.51 6.99 -1.13
CA GLU A 449 29.81 7.45 -1.66
C GLU A 449 30.86 6.32 -1.64
N GLY A 450 31.53 6.13 -2.79
CA GLY A 450 32.51 5.08 -2.99
C GLY A 450 31.94 3.69 -3.32
N ARG A 451 30.62 3.55 -3.46
CA ARG A 451 29.96 2.28 -3.84
C ARG A 451 29.38 2.34 -5.25
N SER A 452 29.48 1.23 -5.99
CA SER A 452 28.81 1.05 -7.29
C SER A 452 27.36 0.57 -7.16
N ALA A 453 27.02 -0.03 -6.01
CA ALA A 453 25.68 -0.48 -5.67
C ALA A 453 25.48 -0.42 -4.15
N LEU A 454 24.23 -0.22 -3.73
CA LEU A 454 23.85 -0.27 -2.32
C LEU A 454 23.30 -1.67 -1.99
N PRO A 455 23.66 -2.26 -0.84
CA PRO A 455 23.05 -3.51 -0.39
C PRO A 455 21.58 -3.28 -0.08
N THR A 456 20.71 -4.23 -0.45
CA THR A 456 19.29 -4.20 -0.09
C THR A 456 19.10 -4.09 1.42
N ALA A 457 18.17 -3.25 1.88
CA ALA A 457 17.82 -3.18 3.29
C ALA A 457 17.19 -4.51 3.74
N LYS A 458 17.72 -5.10 4.82
CA LYS A 458 17.29 -6.39 5.37
C LYS A 458 16.65 -6.30 6.74
N GLU A 459 16.90 -5.19 7.44
CA GLU A 459 16.44 -4.94 8.81
C GLU A 459 15.73 -3.59 8.83
N MET A 460 14.57 -3.53 9.50
CA MET A 460 13.86 -2.29 9.72
C MET A 460 13.48 -2.11 11.19
N ILE A 461 13.73 -0.91 11.72
CA ILE A 461 13.33 -0.50 13.06
C ILE A 461 12.17 0.49 12.94
N VAL A 462 10.99 0.10 13.43
CA VAL A 462 9.83 0.99 13.51
C VAL A 462 9.93 1.81 14.80
N GLU A 463 10.23 3.11 14.67
CA GLU A 463 10.62 3.98 15.79
C GLU A 463 9.49 4.24 16.81
N ARG A 464 8.24 4.24 16.33
CA ARG A 464 7.08 4.51 17.18
C ARG A 464 6.09 3.36 17.09
N PRO A 465 5.68 2.76 18.23
CA PRO A 465 4.53 1.88 18.23
C PRO A 465 3.31 2.68 17.75
N TYR A 466 2.48 2.06 16.93
CA TYR A 466 1.27 2.70 16.43
C TYR A 466 0.31 2.86 17.60
N THR A 467 0.09 4.11 18.03
CA THR A 467 -0.64 4.40 19.28
C THR A 467 -2.03 4.99 19.07
N ALA A 468 -2.51 5.22 17.84
CA ALA A 468 -3.92 5.55 17.59
C ALA A 468 -4.33 5.61 16.10
N TRP A 469 -5.28 4.74 15.71
CA TRP A 469 -6.55 5.06 15.01
C TRP A 469 -7.16 3.73 14.54
N LYS A 470 -8.36 3.39 15.08
CA LYS A 470 -9.12 2.16 14.82
C LYS A 470 -8.36 0.85 15.10
N ALA A 471 -7.96 0.60 16.35
CA ALA A 471 -7.75 -0.79 16.77
C ALA A 471 -9.01 -1.57 16.39
N MET A 472 -8.88 -2.45 15.39
CA MET A 472 -10.01 -3.17 14.81
C MET A 472 -10.67 -3.98 15.92
N GLN A 473 -11.90 -3.61 16.30
CA GLN A 473 -12.69 -4.27 17.35
C GLN A 473 -13.14 -5.71 16.96
N ALA A 474 -12.54 -6.31 15.93
CA ALA A 474 -12.87 -7.64 15.42
C ALA A 474 -11.89 -8.74 15.88
N PHE A 475 -10.81 -8.40 16.58
CA PHE A 475 -9.76 -9.35 16.93
C PHE A 475 -9.88 -9.99 18.32
N ASP A 476 -10.86 -9.60 19.14
CA ASP A 476 -11.18 -10.28 20.41
C ASP A 476 -12.22 -11.40 20.24
#